data_AF-A0A0Q9A7B9-F1
#
_entry.id   AF-A0A0Q9A7B9-F1
#
_cell.length_a   1.000
_cell.length_b   1.000
_cell.length_c   1.000
_cell.angle_alpha   90.00
_cell.angle_beta   90.00
_cell.angle_gamma   90.00
#
_symmetry.space_group_name_H-M   'P 1'
#
loop_
_entity.id
_entity.type
_entity.pdbx_description
1 polymer ?
#
loop_
_entity_poly.entity_id
_entity_poly.type
_entity_poly.pdbx_seq_one_letter_code
_entity_poly.pdbx_strand_id
1 'polypeptide(L)'
;MRSLSQFILFVIFIFSINNAACAQTKQLSTEDQLLQDSIYNSNKKKILNFSMKEFDTLFFEFFNRKNDPNITLTKTQFYNYTVQIAAFSDRLAKLYPDQKDVAAQNKEHWLSERYEDYLKYKDSQKK
;
A
#
# COMPACT_ATOMS: atom_id res chain seq x y z
N MET A 1 42.62 -24.61 -2.28
CA MET A 1 42.16 -23.31 -1.75
C MET A 1 41.51 -22.40 -2.80
N ARG A 2 41.91 -22.43 -4.08
CA ARG A 2 41.26 -21.66 -5.17
C ARG A 2 39.76 -21.97 -5.37
N SER A 3 39.37 -23.25 -5.32
CA SER A 3 37.97 -23.68 -5.54
C SER A 3 37.03 -23.31 -4.39
N LEU A 4 37.47 -23.42 -3.13
CA LEU A 4 36.70 -23.02 -1.95
C LEU A 4 36.43 -21.50 -1.92
N SER A 5 37.44 -20.70 -2.29
CA SER A 5 37.29 -19.23 -2.38
C SER A 5 36.30 -18.83 -3.49
N GLN A 6 36.32 -19.52 -4.63
CA GLN A 6 35.34 -19.32 -5.71
C GLN A 6 33.92 -19.68 -5.27
N PHE A 7 33.75 -20.74 -4.49
CA PHE A 7 32.44 -21.15 -3.99
C PHE A 7 31.86 -20.12 -3.00
N ILE A 8 32.69 -19.61 -2.08
CA ILE A 8 32.29 -18.56 -1.13
C ILE A 8 31.89 -17.27 -1.86
N LEU A 9 32.66 -16.85 -2.87
CA LEU A 9 32.32 -15.70 -3.70
C LEU A 9 30.98 -15.88 -4.43
N PHE A 10 30.69 -17.10 -4.91
CA PHE A 10 29.44 -17.41 -5.60
C PHE A 10 28.22 -17.35 -4.66
N VAL A 11 28.35 -17.86 -3.43
CA VAL A 11 27.28 -17.79 -2.42
C VAL A 11 26.98 -16.35 -2.01
N ILE A 12 28.01 -15.51 -1.83
CA ILE A 12 27.82 -14.09 -1.51
C ILE A 12 27.09 -13.37 -2.65
N PHE A 13 27.45 -13.67 -3.91
CA PHE A 13 26.81 -13.06 -5.08
C PHE A 13 25.32 -13.42 -5.18
N ILE A 14 24.95 -14.68 -4.93
CA ILE A 14 23.54 -15.13 -4.91
C ILE A 14 22.76 -14.42 -3.80
N PHE A 15 23.36 -14.23 -2.62
CA PHE A 15 22.71 -13.53 -1.52
C PHE A 15 22.49 -12.04 -1.80
N SER A 16 23.42 -11.38 -2.51
CA SER A 16 23.29 -9.97 -2.90
C SER A 16 22.20 -9.71 -3.95
N ILE A 17 21.90 -10.67 -4.84
CA ILE A 17 20.86 -10.49 -5.87
C ILE A 17 19.45 -10.57 -5.27
N ASN A 18 19.25 -11.39 -4.23
CA ASN A 18 17.93 -11.57 -3.60
C ASN A 18 17.42 -10.31 -2.90
N ASN A 19 18.30 -9.48 -2.32
CA ASN A 19 17.87 -8.22 -1.69
C ASN A 19 17.54 -7.10 -2.70
N ALA A 20 18.15 -7.12 -3.89
CA ALA A 20 17.90 -6.10 -4.91
C ALA A 20 16.59 -6.32 -5.69
N ALA A 21 16.11 -7.57 -5.76
CA ALA A 21 14.90 -7.93 -6.51
C ALA A 21 13.59 -7.43 -5.86
N CYS A 22 13.61 -7.06 -4.58
CA CYS A 22 12.44 -6.49 -3.88
C CYS A 22 12.28 -4.96 -4.08
N ALA A 23 13.21 -4.29 -4.77
CA ALA A 23 13.23 -2.82 -4.83
C ALA A 23 12.70 -2.21 -6.14
N GLN A 24 12.20 -3.00 -7.10
CA GLN A 24 11.39 -2.44 -8.19
C GLN A 24 9.97 -2.17 -7.69
N THR A 25 9.83 -1.18 -6.81
CA THR A 25 8.53 -0.57 -6.52
C THR A 25 8.04 0.05 -7.83
N LYS A 26 6.99 -0.54 -8.41
CA LYS A 26 6.32 0.01 -9.59
C LYS A 26 5.80 1.39 -9.22
N GLN A 27 6.51 2.42 -9.65
CA GLN A 27 6.16 3.80 -9.35
C GLN A 27 4.77 4.10 -9.95
N LEU A 28 3.90 4.70 -9.13
CA LEU A 28 2.62 5.22 -9.60
C LEU A 28 2.83 6.21 -10.73
N SER A 29 1.87 6.30 -11.66
CA SER A 29 1.89 7.38 -12.65
C SER A 29 1.84 8.74 -11.96
N THR A 30 2.41 9.76 -12.58
CA THR A 30 2.39 11.13 -12.05
C THR A 30 0.96 11.62 -11.81
N GLU A 31 0.03 11.26 -12.69
CA GLU A 31 -1.39 11.60 -12.54
C GLU A 31 -2.01 11.00 -11.29
N ASP A 32 -1.70 9.74 -10.99
CA ASP A 32 -2.24 9.06 -9.81
C ASP A 32 -1.62 9.58 -8.52
N GLN A 33 -0.33 9.93 -8.54
CA GLN A 33 0.31 10.61 -7.41
C GLN A 33 -0.36 11.96 -7.13
N LEU A 34 -0.57 12.79 -8.16
CA LEU A 34 -1.26 14.08 -8.01
C LEU A 34 -2.68 13.92 -7.49
N LEU A 35 -3.41 12.90 -7.94
CA LEU A 35 -4.74 12.60 -7.45
C LEU A 35 -4.73 12.15 -5.99
N GLN A 36 -3.82 11.25 -5.61
CA GLN A 36 -3.66 10.81 -4.22
C GLN A 36 -3.30 11.99 -3.30
N ASP A 37 -2.39 12.87 -3.72
CA ASP A 37 -1.99 14.07 -2.96
C ASP A 37 -3.16 15.04 -2.77
N SER A 38 -3.96 15.25 -3.81
CA SER A 38 -5.16 16.08 -3.75
C SER A 38 -6.20 15.52 -2.76
N ILE A 39 -6.43 14.20 -2.80
CA ILE A 39 -7.32 13.49 -1.87
C ILE A 39 -6.78 13.57 -0.44
N TYR A 40 -5.48 13.35 -0.26
CA TYR A 40 -4.84 13.41 1.06
C TYR A 40 -4.99 14.80 1.66
N ASN A 41 -4.65 15.85 0.91
CA ASN A 41 -4.71 17.23 1.39
C ASN A 41 -6.14 17.66 1.75
N SER A 42 -7.13 17.26 0.95
CA SER A 42 -8.54 17.58 1.22
C SER A 42 -9.11 16.84 2.43
N ASN A 43 -8.66 15.61 2.71
CA ASN A 43 -9.21 14.79 3.79
C ASN A 43 -8.36 14.78 5.08
N LYS A 44 -7.13 15.31 5.05
CA LYS A 44 -6.16 15.25 6.17
C LYS A 44 -6.76 15.62 7.52
N LYS A 45 -7.49 16.74 7.61
CA LYS A 45 -8.12 17.19 8.86
C LYS A 45 -9.18 16.22 9.36
N LYS A 46 -9.98 15.65 8.45
CA LYS A 46 -11.03 14.70 8.77
C LYS A 46 -10.43 13.39 9.30
N ILE A 47 -9.41 12.87 8.61
CA ILE A 47 -8.77 11.58 8.94
C ILE A 47 -8.01 11.67 10.27
N LEU A 48 -7.34 12.78 10.54
CA LEU A 48 -6.66 12.98 11.82
C LEU A 48 -7.63 12.91 13.01
N ASN A 49 -8.91 13.19 12.79
CA ASN A 49 -9.95 13.12 13.80
C ASN A 49 -10.73 11.79 13.81
N PHE A 50 -10.48 10.85 12.89
CA PHE A 50 -11.17 9.56 12.86
C PHE A 50 -10.99 8.76 14.14
N SER A 51 -12.10 8.37 14.74
CA SER A 51 -12.11 7.32 15.75
C SER A 51 -11.70 5.97 15.15
N MET A 52 -11.26 5.04 15.99
CA MET A 52 -10.97 3.66 15.55
C MET A 52 -12.20 3.03 14.86
N LYS A 53 -13.41 3.30 15.38
CA LYS A 53 -14.66 2.80 14.80
C LYS A 53 -14.93 3.33 13.39
N GLU A 54 -14.65 4.61 13.14
CA GLU A 54 -14.78 5.19 11.79
C GLU A 54 -13.76 4.59 10.83
N PHE A 55 -12.54 4.34 11.31
CA PHE A 55 -11.52 3.64 10.54
C PHE A 55 -11.96 2.21 10.20
N ASP A 56 -12.39 1.42 11.18
CA ASP A 56 -12.87 0.05 10.96
C ASP A 56 -14.02 0.03 9.96
N THR A 57 -14.97 0.96 10.11
CA THR A 57 -16.09 1.11 9.17
C THR A 57 -15.60 1.36 7.75
N LEU A 58 -14.68 2.31 7.57
CA LEU A 58 -14.11 2.63 6.25
C LEU A 58 -13.33 1.45 5.67
N PHE A 59 -12.55 0.76 6.50
CA PHE A 59 -11.75 -0.39 6.09
C PHE A 59 -12.63 -1.55 5.64
N PHE A 60 -13.64 -1.92 6.44
CA PHE A 60 -14.58 -2.97 6.09
C PHE A 60 -15.45 -2.59 4.89
N GLU A 61 -15.88 -1.32 4.78
CA GLU A 61 -16.61 -0.84 3.62
C GLU A 61 -15.78 -0.99 2.33
N PHE A 62 -14.52 -0.54 2.34
CA PHE A 62 -13.63 -0.71 1.21
C PHE A 62 -13.44 -2.19 0.86
N PHE A 63 -13.18 -3.04 1.85
CA PHE A 63 -12.95 -4.47 1.64
C PHE A 63 -14.19 -5.16 1.07
N ASN A 64 -15.38 -4.89 1.62
CA ASN A 64 -16.64 -5.43 1.13
C ASN A 64 -16.91 -5.00 -0.32
N ARG A 65 -16.72 -3.71 -0.63
CA ARG A 65 -16.92 -3.20 -2.01
C ARG A 65 -15.86 -3.69 -2.99
N LYS A 66 -14.61 -3.89 -2.53
CA LYS A 66 -13.52 -4.46 -3.34
C LYS A 66 -13.86 -5.91 -3.73
N ASN A 67 -14.42 -6.69 -2.80
CA ASN A 67 -14.72 -8.10 -2.98
C ASN A 67 -16.08 -8.41 -3.63
N ASP A 68 -17.05 -7.49 -3.58
CA ASP A 68 -18.34 -7.69 -4.24
C ASP A 68 -18.18 -7.72 -5.78
N PRO A 69 -18.46 -8.84 -6.48
CA PRO A 69 -18.25 -8.96 -7.92
C PRO A 69 -19.11 -7.98 -8.75
N ASN A 70 -20.20 -7.46 -8.18
CA ASN A 70 -21.11 -6.55 -8.85
C ASN A 70 -20.70 -5.08 -8.73
N ILE A 71 -19.78 -4.75 -7.81
CA ILE A 71 -19.34 -3.38 -7.54
C ILE A 71 -17.94 -3.17 -8.12
N THR A 72 -17.81 -2.15 -8.96
CA THR A 72 -16.50 -1.64 -9.42
C THR A 72 -16.36 -0.19 -8.97
N LEU A 73 -15.37 0.07 -8.12
CA LEU A 73 -15.05 1.43 -7.66
C LEU A 73 -14.47 2.23 -8.82
N THR A 74 -14.77 3.52 -8.88
CA THR A 74 -14.07 4.43 -9.80
C THR A 74 -12.65 4.70 -9.30
N LYS A 75 -11.76 5.19 -10.17
CA LYS A 75 -10.37 5.55 -9.80
C LYS A 75 -10.32 6.48 -8.59
N THR A 76 -11.16 7.52 -8.59
CA THR A 76 -11.27 8.46 -7.46
C THR A 76 -11.78 7.80 -6.20
N GLN A 77 -12.80 6.94 -6.28
CA GLN A 77 -13.31 6.23 -5.10
C GLN A 77 -12.27 5.29 -4.51
N PHE A 78 -11.58 4.53 -5.36
CA PHE A 78 -10.51 3.62 -4.96
C PHE A 78 -9.41 4.38 -4.21
N TYR A 79 -8.84 5.43 -4.81
CA TYR A 79 -7.81 6.22 -4.16
C TYR A 79 -8.31 6.98 -2.94
N ASN A 80 -9.60 7.35 -2.90
CA ASN A 80 -10.18 7.96 -1.71
C ASN A 80 -10.16 7.01 -0.50
N TYR A 81 -10.46 5.73 -0.70
CA TYR A 81 -10.34 4.74 0.38
C TYR A 81 -8.88 4.50 0.75
N THR A 82 -8.00 4.18 -0.23
CA THR A 82 -6.61 3.81 0.08
C THR A 82 -5.84 4.94 0.76
N VAL A 83 -6.03 6.19 0.31
CA VAL A 83 -5.39 7.36 0.92
C VAL A 83 -5.92 7.63 2.32
N GLN A 84 -7.23 7.48 2.57
CA GLN A 84 -7.79 7.64 3.92
C GLN A 84 -7.26 6.57 4.89
N ILE A 85 -7.13 5.32 4.43
CA ILE A 85 -6.54 4.21 5.21
C ILE A 85 -5.06 4.50 5.49
N ALA A 86 -4.30 4.91 4.46
CA ALA A 86 -2.88 5.25 4.57
C ALA A 86 -2.65 6.38 5.58
N ALA A 87 -3.44 7.46 5.48
CA ALA A 87 -3.34 8.62 6.35
C ALA A 87 -3.67 8.30 7.83
N PHE A 88 -4.54 7.32 8.09
CA PHE A 88 -4.81 6.87 9.46
C PHE A 88 -3.57 6.21 10.10
N SER A 89 -2.69 5.63 9.29
CA SER A 89 -1.43 5.05 9.79
C SER A 89 -0.52 6.11 10.43
N ASP A 90 -0.54 7.37 9.97
CA ASP A 90 0.18 8.46 10.63
C ASP A 90 -0.32 8.71 12.06
N ARG A 91 -1.63 8.50 12.29
CA ARG A 91 -2.22 8.60 13.62
C ARG A 91 -1.84 7.38 14.48
N LEU A 92 -1.84 6.17 13.92
CA LEU A 92 -1.39 4.96 14.63
C LEU A 92 0.06 5.10 15.09
N ALA A 93 0.95 5.61 14.23
CA ALA A 93 2.34 5.89 14.58
C ALA A 93 2.50 6.86 15.76
N LYS A 94 1.56 7.82 15.91
CA LYS A 94 1.54 8.77 17.04
C LYS A 94 0.98 8.16 18.32
N LEU A 95 -0.04 7.31 18.21
CA LEU A 95 -0.68 6.66 19.35
C LEU A 95 0.14 5.48 19.90
N TYR A 96 0.85 4.78 19.03
CA TYR A 96 1.66 3.60 19.37
C TYR A 96 3.07 3.77 18.77
N PRO A 97 3.95 4.55 19.41
CA PRO A 97 5.31 4.80 18.91
C PRO A 97 6.12 3.52 18.67
N ASP A 98 5.89 2.49 19.48
CA ASP A 98 6.55 1.18 19.34
C ASP A 98 6.13 0.43 18.06
N GLN A 99 5.01 0.81 17.45
CA GLN A 99 4.50 0.26 16.18
C GLN A 99 4.69 1.24 15.01
N LYS A 100 5.50 2.28 15.17
CA LYS A 100 5.72 3.31 14.15
C LYS A 100 6.21 2.72 12.82
N ASP A 101 7.10 1.75 12.86
CA ASP A 101 7.65 1.13 11.66
C ASP A 101 6.58 0.32 10.92
N VAL A 102 5.73 -0.41 11.66
CA VAL A 102 4.59 -1.15 11.10
C VAL A 102 3.57 -0.17 10.48
N ALA A 103 3.30 0.95 11.15
CA ALA A 103 2.43 1.99 10.63
C ALA A 103 3.01 2.65 9.35
N ALA A 104 4.32 2.87 9.29
CA ALA A 104 4.99 3.39 8.10
C ALA A 104 4.91 2.42 6.92
N GLN A 105 5.16 1.13 7.16
CA GLN A 105 5.03 0.07 6.15
C GLN A 105 3.59 -0.05 5.65
N ASN A 106 2.59 -0.02 6.55
CA ASN A 106 1.19 -0.05 6.16
C ASN A 106 0.81 1.16 5.31
N LYS A 107 1.27 2.36 5.69
CA LYS A 107 1.05 3.58 4.91
C LYS A 107 1.61 3.46 3.50
N GLU A 108 2.86 3.03 3.39
CA GLU A 108 3.53 2.84 2.10
C GLU A 108 2.79 1.80 1.25
N HIS A 109 2.39 0.68 1.86
CA HIS A 109 1.60 -0.34 1.18
C HIS A 109 0.31 0.24 0.58
N TRP A 110 -0.50 0.96 1.38
CA TRP A 110 -1.74 1.55 0.90
C TRP A 110 -1.57 2.62 -0.16
N LEU A 111 -0.50 3.41 -0.07
CA LEU A 111 -0.19 4.41 -1.11
C LEU A 111 0.34 3.75 -2.37
N SER A 112 1.00 2.58 -2.28
CA SER A 112 1.50 1.84 -3.43
C SER A 112 0.41 1.09 -4.22
N GLU A 113 -0.78 0.90 -3.63
CA GLU A 113 -1.90 0.23 -4.29
C GLU A 113 -2.33 0.99 -5.56
N ARG A 114 -2.46 0.25 -6.67
CA ARG A 114 -2.77 0.82 -7.98
C ARG A 114 -4.19 0.49 -8.41
N TYR A 115 -4.84 1.48 -9.02
CA TYR A 115 -6.17 1.25 -9.59
C TYR A 115 -6.16 0.21 -10.72
N GLU A 116 -5.09 0.14 -11.54
CA GLU A 116 -5.02 -0.86 -12.61
C GLU A 116 -4.92 -2.29 -12.08
N ASP A 117 -4.21 -2.49 -10.97
CA ASP A 117 -4.09 -3.81 -10.34
C ASP A 117 -5.39 -4.19 -9.62
N TYR A 118 -6.12 -3.22 -9.07
CA TYR A 118 -7.50 -3.41 -8.62
C TYR A 118 -8.42 -3.88 -9.76
N LEU A 119 -8.35 -3.26 -10.95
CA LEU A 119 -9.17 -3.69 -12.08
C LEU A 119 -8.85 -5.12 -12.52
N LYS A 120 -7.57 -5.49 -12.62
CA LYS A 120 -7.15 -6.88 -12.92
C LYS A 120 -7.68 -7.86 -11.88
N TYR A 121 -7.64 -7.49 -10.60
CA TYR A 121 -8.23 -8.29 -9.54
C TYR A 121 -9.74 -8.46 -9.77
N LYS A 122 -10.48 -7.39 -10.06
CA LYS A 122 -11.92 -7.47 -10.36
C LYS A 122 -12.23 -8.38 -11.54
N ASP A 123 -11.42 -8.31 -12.60
CA ASP A 123 -11.59 -9.18 -13.77
C ASP A 123 -11.31 -10.65 -13.44
N SER A 124 -10.36 -10.93 -12.55
CA SER A 124 -10.08 -12.29 -12.08
C SER A 124 -11.21 -12.89 -11.25
N GLN A 125 -11.97 -12.08 -10.51
CA GLN A 125 -13.10 -12.53 -9.69
C GLN A 125 -14.35 -12.90 -10.50
N LYS A 126 -14.41 -12.50 -11.78
CA LYS A 126 -15.51 -12.81 -12.69
C LYS A 126 -15.29 -14.11 -13.50
N LYS A 127 -14.09 -14.69 -13.42
CA LYS A 127 -13.75 -15.97 -14.06
C LYS A 127 -14.03 -17.13 -13.12
#